data_AF-A0A7C5KBU9-F1
#
_entry.id   AF-A0A7C5KBU9-F1
#
_cell.length_a   1.000
_cell.length_b   1.000
_cell.length_c   1.000
_cell.angle_alpha   90.00
_cell.angle_beta   90.00
_cell.angle_gamma   90.00
#
_symmetry.space_group_name_H-M   'P 1'
#
loop_
_entity.id
_entity.type
_entity.pdbx_description
1 polymer ?
#
loop_
_entity_poly.entity_id
_entity_poly.type
_entity_poly.pdbx_seq_one_letter_code
_entity_poly.pdbx_strand_id
1 'polypeptide(L)'
;MRNSLKGKIEDLQKIAKEIERCEVCNKYKIGLIIPGEGKPNAKIMLMGEAGGPTESKVGRPFVGRSGKFLMQLLSSIGIKREDVFLTS
;
A
#
# COMPACT_ATOMS: atom_id res chain seq x y z
N MET A 1 10.51 -18.70 -14.40
CA MET A 1 10.37 -17.39 -13.70
C MET A 1 8.93 -16.93 -13.45
N ARG A 2 7.93 -17.18 -14.32
CA ARG A 2 6.53 -16.72 -14.11
C ARG A 2 5.81 -17.28 -12.86
N ASN A 3 6.19 -18.48 -12.38
CA ASN A 3 5.58 -19.07 -11.17
C ASN A 3 5.85 -18.31 -9.87
N SER A 4 6.98 -17.59 -9.76
CA SER A 4 7.35 -16.90 -8.52
C SER A 4 6.56 -15.61 -8.29
N LEU A 5 6.27 -14.84 -9.34
CA LEU A 5 5.44 -13.63 -9.19
C LEU A 5 4.00 -13.96 -8.81
N LYS A 6 3.43 -15.02 -9.40
CA LYS A 6 2.07 -15.45 -9.10
C LYS A 6 1.92 -15.81 -7.61
N GLY A 7 2.87 -16.56 -7.05
CA GLY A 7 2.89 -16.87 -5.63
C GLY A 7 2.94 -15.62 -4.74
N LYS A 8 3.80 -14.65 -5.07
CA LYS A 8 3.85 -13.38 -4.32
C LYS A 8 2.55 -12.57 -4.36
N ILE A 9 1.84 -12.58 -5.49
CA ILE A 9 0.51 -11.93 -5.60
C ILE A 9 -0.47 -12.61 -4.64
N GLU A 10 -0.51 -13.94 -4.67
CA GLU A 10 -1.40 -14.73 -3.81
C GLU A 10 -1.08 -14.52 -2.32
N ASP A 11 0.20 -14.42 -1.97
CA ASP A 11 0.62 -14.17 -0.59
C ASP A 11 0.25 -12.75 -0.12
N LEU A 12 0.44 -11.72 -0.95
CA LEU A 12 -0.03 -10.37 -0.63
C LEU A 12 -1.55 -10.30 -0.47
N GLN A 13 -2.31 -11.06 -1.27
CA GLN A 13 -3.76 -11.17 -1.14
C GLN A 13 -4.17 -11.89 0.16
N LYS A 14 -3.44 -12.92 0.58
CA LYS A 14 -3.67 -13.59 1.87
C LYS A 14 -3.41 -12.63 3.03
N ILE A 15 -2.28 -11.93 3.00
CA ILE A 15 -1.92 -10.92 4.00
C ILE A 15 -3.01 -9.84 4.09
N ALA A 16 -3.48 -9.32 2.95
CA ALA A 16 -4.56 -8.34 2.94
C ALA A 16 -5.84 -8.85 3.63
N LYS A 17 -6.23 -10.11 3.37
CA LYS A 17 -7.38 -10.76 4.03
C LYS A 17 -7.16 -10.99 5.52
N GLU A 18 -5.94 -11.28 5.94
CA GLU A 18 -5.59 -11.43 7.36
C GLU A 18 -5.69 -10.09 8.09
N ILE A 19 -5.19 -9.01 7.50
CA ILE A 19 -5.33 -7.65 8.04
C ILE A 19 -6.82 -7.25 8.13
N GLU A 20 -7.62 -7.58 7.10
CA GLU A 20 -9.07 -7.35 7.10
C GLU A 20 -9.80 -8.03 8.26
N ARG A 21 -9.29 -9.17 8.72
CA ARG A 21 -9.87 -9.95 9.83
C ARG A 21 -9.22 -9.63 11.19
N CYS A 22 -8.19 -8.79 11.22
CA CYS A 22 -7.51 -8.46 12.47
C CYS A 22 -8.43 -7.64 13.38
N GLU A 23 -8.76 -8.18 14.56
CA GLU A 23 -9.65 -7.53 15.52
C GLU A 23 -9.07 -6.21 16.04
N VAL A 24 -7.75 -6.17 16.27
CA VAL A 24 -7.05 -4.96 16.74
C VAL A 24 -7.10 -3.87 15.66
N CYS A 25 -6.76 -4.20 14.41
CA CYS A 25 -6.84 -3.25 13.30
C CYS A 25 -8.28 -2.74 13.12
N ASN A 26 -9.28 -3.62 13.15
CA ASN A 26 -10.68 -3.23 13.02
C ASN A 26 -11.19 -2.38 14.19
N LYS A 27 -10.65 -2.57 15.40
CA LYS A 27 -11.03 -1.79 16.58
C LYS A 27 -10.56 -0.34 16.49
N TYR A 28 -9.39 -0.09 15.91
CA TYR A 28 -8.77 1.24 15.89
C TYR A 28 -8.78 1.92 14.51
N LYS A 29 -9.23 1.22 13.46
CA LYS A 29 -9.30 1.84 12.13
C LYS A 29 -10.34 2.96 12.08
N ILE A 30 -10.04 3.93 11.24
CA ILE A 30 -11.02 4.90 10.75
C ILE A 30 -11.22 4.54 9.27
N GLY A 31 -12.45 4.20 8.86
CA GLY A 31 -12.76 3.87 7.46
C GLY A 31 -12.29 2.48 6.99
N LEU A 32 -11.85 2.42 5.73
CA LEU A 32 -11.33 1.23 5.06
C LEU A 32 -9.92 0.89 5.54
N ILE A 33 -9.59 -0.40 5.51
CA ILE A 33 -8.24 -0.90 5.78
C ILE A 33 -7.36 -0.59 4.57
N ILE A 34 -6.08 -0.37 4.83
CA ILE A 34 -5.08 -0.04 3.80
C ILE A 34 -3.94 -1.08 3.92
N PRO A 35 -4.09 -2.28 3.32
CA PRO A 35 -3.06 -3.34 3.42
C PRO A 35 -1.76 -3.03 2.68
N GLY A 36 -1.79 -2.02 1.81
CA GLY A 36 -0.74 -1.68 0.88
C GLY A 36 -1.08 -2.02 -0.58
N GLU A 37 -0.38 -1.39 -1.51
CA GLU A 37 -0.56 -1.62 -2.95
C GLU A 37 0.76 -1.47 -3.72
N GLY A 38 0.89 -2.18 -4.83
CA GLY A 38 2.03 -2.06 -5.72
C GLY A 38 2.45 -3.39 -6.34
N LYS A 39 3.58 -3.38 -7.05
CA LYS A 39 4.12 -4.61 -7.65
C LYS A 39 4.67 -5.55 -6.55
N PRO A 40 4.30 -6.85 -6.54
CA PRO A 40 4.86 -7.83 -5.59
C PRO A 40 6.37 -8.03 -5.71
N ASN A 41 6.95 -7.60 -6.83
CA ASN A 41 8.38 -7.62 -7.10
C ASN A 41 8.97 -6.20 -7.22
N ALA A 42 8.31 -5.19 -6.64
CA ALA A 42 8.87 -3.85 -6.55
C ALA A 42 10.24 -3.92 -5.87
N LYS A 43 11.21 -3.16 -6.42
CA LYS A 43 12.55 -3.05 -5.84
C LYS A 43 12.60 -2.08 -4.66
N ILE A 44 11.60 -1.20 -4.56
CA ILE A 44 11.48 -0.15 -3.56
C ILE A 44 10.14 -0.32 -2.87
N MET A 45 10.16 -0.35 -1.54
CA MET A 45 9.00 -0.30 -0.68
C MET A 45 9.02 1.00 0.12
N LEU A 46 7.91 1.71 0.13
CA LEU A 46 7.70 2.94 0.89
C LEU A 46 6.64 2.67 1.96
N MET A 47 7.03 2.86 3.21
CA MET A 47 6.21 2.63 4.39
C MET A 47 5.97 3.97 5.09
N GLY A 48 4.70 4.36 5.20
CA GLY A 48 4.26 5.51 5.99
C GLY A 48 4.04 5.13 7.46
N GLU A 49 3.60 6.09 8.26
CA GLU A 49 3.28 5.86 9.68
C GLU A 49 1.90 5.22 9.86
N ALA A 50 0.86 5.87 9.34
CA ALA A 50 -0.52 5.41 9.41
C ALA A 50 -1.35 5.99 8.26
N GLY A 51 -2.46 5.33 7.94
CA GLY A 51 -3.45 5.85 6.99
C GLY A 51 -4.13 7.10 7.53
N GLY A 52 -4.08 8.20 6.77
CA GLY A 52 -4.83 9.41 7.08
C GLY A 52 -6.30 9.31 6.66
N PRO A 53 -7.14 10.33 6.95
CA PRO A 53 -8.57 10.31 6.63
C PRO A 53 -8.88 10.11 5.14
N THR A 54 -8.00 10.60 4.24
CA THR A 54 -8.19 10.45 2.80
C THR A 54 -7.91 9.01 2.36
N GLU A 55 -6.81 8.44 2.85
CA GLU A 55 -6.42 7.05 2.62
C GLU A 55 -7.50 6.10 3.15
N SER A 56 -7.94 6.32 4.39
CA SER A 56 -9.01 5.59 5.05
C SER A 56 -10.34 5.63 4.29
N LYS A 57 -10.64 6.73 3.60
CA LYS A 57 -11.87 6.83 2.81
C LYS A 57 -11.85 5.94 1.57
N VAL A 58 -10.68 5.69 0.99
CA VAL A 58 -10.54 4.97 -0.30
C VAL A 58 -9.83 3.62 -0.18
N GLY A 59 -9.24 3.29 0.97
CA GLY A 59 -8.51 2.05 1.20
C GLY A 59 -7.16 1.99 0.47
N ARG A 60 -6.54 3.14 0.17
CA ARG A 60 -5.30 3.21 -0.62
C ARG A 60 -4.25 4.10 0.07
N PRO A 61 -2.98 3.71 0.11
CA PRO A 61 -1.93 4.46 0.80
C PRO A 61 -1.48 5.68 -0.03
N PHE A 62 -1.02 6.75 0.64
CA PHE A 62 -0.43 7.94 -0.01
C PHE A 62 -1.30 8.58 -1.10
N VAL A 63 -2.60 8.79 -0.84
CA VAL A 63 -3.53 9.48 -1.78
C VAL A 63 -3.90 10.89 -1.33
N GLY A 64 -3.63 11.23 -0.07
CA GLY A 64 -3.80 12.56 0.50
C GLY A 64 -2.72 13.55 0.03
N ARG A 65 -2.68 14.74 0.64
CA ARG A 65 -1.80 15.84 0.22
C ARG A 65 -0.32 15.44 0.24
N SER A 66 0.15 14.87 1.35
CA SER A 66 1.54 14.43 1.49
C SER A 66 1.89 13.30 0.54
N GLY A 67 0.96 12.36 0.31
CA GLY A 67 1.13 11.28 -0.65
C GLY A 67 1.26 11.78 -2.08
N LYS A 68 0.43 12.73 -2.50
CA LYS A 68 0.55 13.38 -3.81
C LYS A 68 1.88 14.10 -3.98
N PHE A 69 2.35 14.81 -2.96
CA PHE A 69 3.65 15.47 -2.99
C PHE A 69 4.81 14.47 -3.10
N LEU A 70 4.75 13.37 -2.34
CA LEU A 70 5.72 12.27 -2.47
C LEU A 70 5.75 11.70 -3.89
N MET A 71 4.59 11.48 -4.52
CA MET A 71 4.53 11.00 -5.90
C MET A 71 5.15 11.99 -6.90
N GLN A 72 5.00 13.31 -6.67
CA GLN A 72 5.66 14.33 -7.48
C GLN A 72 7.19 14.27 -7.34
N LEU A 73 7.69 14.11 -6.11
CA LEU A 73 9.14 13.98 -5.85
C LEU A 73 9.72 12.72 -6.51
N LEU A 74 9.05 11.58 -6.37
CA LEU A 74 9.47 10.33 -7.03
C LEU A 74 9.46 10.48 -8.56
N SER A 75 8.40 11.08 -9.11
CA SER A 75 8.32 11.32 -10.55
C SER A 75 9.43 12.24 -11.06
N SER A 76 9.91 13.20 -10.24
CA SER A 76 11.01 14.10 -10.60
C SER A 76 12.35 13.37 -10.79
N ILE A 77 12.51 12.19 -10.18
CA ILE A 77 13.67 11.30 -10.34
C ILE A 77 13.36 10.07 -11.19
N GLY A 78 12.25 10.08 -11.95
CA GLY A 78 11.89 9.03 -12.89
C GLY A 78 11.28 7.77 -12.26
N ILE A 79 10.88 7.80 -10.98
CA ILE A 79 10.20 6.69 -10.30
C ILE A 79 8.70 6.95 -10.30
N LYS A 80 7.93 6.01 -10.85
CA LYS A 80 6.47 6.11 -10.85
C LYS A 80 5.85 5.33 -9.70
N ARG A 81 4.58 5.60 -9.41
CA ARG A 81 3.82 4.90 -8.35
C ARG A 81 3.81 3.39 -8.58
N GLU A 82 3.67 2.98 -9.83
CA GLU A 82 3.66 1.58 -10.25
C GLU A 82 5.02 0.87 -10.14
N ASP A 83 6.10 1.60 -9.85
CA ASP A 83 7.45 1.02 -9.69
C ASP A 83 7.77 0.65 -8.24
N VAL A 84 6.92 1.06 -7.31
CA VAL A 84 7.12 0.88 -5.87
C VAL A 84 5.99 0.06 -5.25
N PHE A 85 6.23 -0.44 -4.03
CA PHE A 85 5.19 -0.96 -3.15
C PHE A 85 4.94 0.05 -2.03
N LEU A 86 3.69 0.36 -1.72
CA LEU A 86 3.27 1.39 -0.79
C LEU A 86 2.47 0.76 0.36
N THR A 87 2.77 1.10 1.62
CA THR A 87 1.94 0.72 2.77
C THR A 87 2.07 1.72 3.92
N SER A 88 1.31 1.52 4.98
CA SER A 88 1.55 2.01 6.35
C SER A 88 1.60 0.83 7.31
#